data_AF-A0A392LZQ4-F1
#
_entry.id   AF-A0A392LZQ4-F1
#
_cell.length_a   1.000
_cell.length_b   1.000
_cell.length_c   1.000
_cell.angle_alpha   90.00
_cell.angle_beta   90.00
_cell.angle_gamma   90.00
#
_symmetry.space_group_name_H-M   'P 1'
#
loop_
_entity.id
_entity.type
_entity.pdbx_description
1 polymer ?
#
loop_
_entity_poly.entity_id
_entity_poly.type
_entity_poly.pdbx_seq_one_letter_code
_entity_poly.pdbx_strand_id
1 'polypeptide(L)'
;DTFNENSPPTSDPDYISTLGAAVYQGISKGDKDAVWLMQGWLFYSDSSFWKPPQMKTPSSTSLVFIHQNRRAMNVLFLCDKGNMMQLGIGVWFVGGVALLQSVPSGKMIVLDLFADVKPIWKTSFQFYGTPYIWCMLHNFGGNIEMYGVLDSIASGPVDARVSANSTMVLVCAWKG
;
A
#
# COMPACT_ATOMS: atom_id res chain seq x y z
N ASP A 1 -13.06 0.66 5.83
CA ASP A 1 -11.66 0.88 6.24
C ASP A 1 -11.48 0.76 7.75
N THR A 2 -10.61 -0.14 8.20
CA THR A 2 -10.27 -0.32 9.62
C THR A 2 -9.52 0.88 10.23
N PHE A 3 -8.88 1.70 9.38
CA PHE A 3 -8.02 2.82 9.79
C PHE A 3 -8.53 4.19 9.36
N ASN A 4 -9.75 4.27 8.81
CA ASN A 4 -10.32 5.58 8.55
C ASN A 4 -10.63 6.23 9.91
N GLU A 5 -9.92 7.31 10.22
CA GLU A 5 -10.06 8.12 11.44
C GLU A 5 -9.70 7.43 12.78
N ASN A 6 -9.12 6.22 12.73
CA ASN A 6 -8.56 5.54 13.88
C ASN A 6 -7.08 5.20 13.65
N SER A 7 -6.19 5.83 14.42
CA SER A 7 -4.76 5.52 14.36
C SER A 7 -4.50 4.14 14.98
N PRO A 8 -3.65 3.29 14.36
CA PRO A 8 -3.22 2.05 14.97
C PRO A 8 -2.58 2.30 16.35
N PRO A 9 -2.67 1.34 17.30
CA PRO A 9 -2.11 1.48 18.64
C PRO A 9 -0.57 1.56 18.65
N THR A 10 0.08 1.20 17.54
CA THR A 10 1.54 1.26 17.38
C THR A 10 1.90 1.69 15.96
N SER A 11 3.04 2.37 15.82
CA SER A 11 3.62 2.76 14.53
C SER A 11 4.57 1.69 13.95
N ASP A 12 4.62 0.51 14.58
CA ASP A 12 5.42 -0.64 14.17
C ASP A 12 4.92 -1.22 12.83
N PRO A 13 5.75 -1.21 11.76
CA PRO A 13 5.38 -1.79 10.46
C PRO A 13 4.97 -3.27 10.55
N ASP A 14 5.61 -4.09 11.40
CA ASP A 14 5.28 -5.51 11.54
C ASP A 14 3.85 -5.72 12.06
N TYR A 15 3.45 -4.89 13.03
CA TYR A 15 2.08 -4.90 13.53
C TYR A 15 1.08 -4.45 12.45
N ILE A 16 1.40 -3.36 11.74
CA ILE A 16 0.53 -2.79 10.70
C ILE A 16 0.34 -3.78 9.55
N SER A 17 1.38 -4.48 9.12
CA SER A 17 1.24 -5.50 8.08
C SER A 17 0.49 -6.73 8.55
N THR A 18 0.74 -7.20 9.77
CA THR A 18 -0.01 -8.34 10.33
C THR A 18 -1.50 -8.03 10.33
N LEU A 19 -1.86 -6.79 10.70
CA LEU A 19 -3.24 -6.33 10.69
C LEU A 19 -3.82 -6.25 9.27
N GLY A 20 -3.09 -5.66 8.32
CA GLY A 20 -3.51 -5.60 6.91
C GLY A 20 -3.69 -6.99 6.28
N ALA A 21 -2.76 -7.90 6.53
CA ALA A 21 -2.81 -9.28 6.07
C ALA A 21 -3.99 -10.03 6.70
N ALA A 22 -4.25 -9.86 7.99
CA ALA A 22 -5.38 -10.49 8.67
C ALA A 22 -6.73 -10.05 8.09
N VAL A 23 -6.88 -8.74 7.80
CA VAL A 23 -8.09 -8.20 7.14
C VAL A 23 -8.27 -8.84 5.77
N TYR A 24 -7.23 -8.84 4.93
CA TYR A 24 -7.32 -9.42 3.59
C TYR A 24 -7.58 -10.93 3.62
N GLN A 25 -6.98 -11.67 4.56
CA GLN A 25 -7.24 -13.10 4.77
C GLN A 25 -8.71 -13.36 5.13
N GLY A 26 -9.36 -12.46 5.88
CA GLY A 26 -10.79 -12.51 6.14
C GLY A 26 -11.62 -12.34 4.85
N ILE A 27 -11.28 -11.35 4.04
CA ILE A 27 -11.93 -11.09 2.74
C ILE A 27 -11.77 -12.29 1.80
N SER A 28 -10.56 -12.83 1.68
CA SER A 28 -10.24 -13.91 0.73
C SER A 28 -10.92 -15.24 1.07
N LYS A 29 -11.37 -15.43 2.32
CA LYS A 29 -12.16 -16.60 2.72
C LYS A 29 -13.57 -16.57 2.15
N GLY A 30 -14.14 -15.38 1.93
CA GLY A 30 -15.44 -15.20 1.29
C GLY A 30 -15.35 -15.28 -0.25
N ASP A 31 -14.26 -14.75 -0.81
CA ASP A 31 -14.00 -14.78 -2.25
C ASP A 31 -12.48 -14.79 -2.54
N LYS A 32 -11.97 -15.87 -3.13
CA LYS A 32 -10.55 -16.03 -3.51
C LYS A 32 -10.09 -15.01 -4.56
N ASP A 33 -11.02 -14.48 -5.35
CA ASP A 33 -10.73 -13.54 -6.42
C ASP A 33 -10.85 -12.08 -5.96
N ALA A 34 -11.30 -11.86 -4.71
CA ALA A 34 -11.52 -10.53 -4.13
C ALA A 34 -10.30 -9.61 -4.27
N VAL A 35 -10.59 -8.35 -4.54
CA VAL A 35 -9.63 -7.24 -4.54
C VAL A 35 -10.08 -6.26 -3.47
N TRP A 36 -9.18 -5.92 -2.55
CA TRP A 36 -9.49 -4.98 -1.49
C TRP A 36 -9.32 -3.54 -1.99
N LEU A 37 -10.44 -2.83 -2.09
CA LEU A 37 -10.45 -1.38 -2.31
C LEU A 37 -10.32 -0.66 -0.96
N MET A 38 -9.24 0.10 -0.77
CA MET A 38 -8.92 0.79 0.49
C MET A 38 -8.96 2.31 0.31
N GLN A 39 -9.55 3.03 1.27
CA GLN A 39 -9.55 4.49 1.28
C GLN A 39 -8.15 5.02 1.67
N GLY A 40 -7.53 5.82 0.80
CA GLY A 40 -6.23 6.44 1.07
C GLY A 40 -6.27 7.67 1.98
N TRP A 41 -7.44 8.07 2.48
CA TRP A 41 -7.64 9.29 3.28
C TRP A 41 -6.74 9.35 4.51
N LEU A 42 -6.50 8.21 5.15
CA LEU A 42 -5.60 8.08 6.31
C LEU A 42 -4.18 8.63 6.06
N PHE A 43 -3.66 8.51 4.83
CA PHE A 43 -2.34 9.03 4.46
C PHE A 43 -2.30 10.56 4.39
N TYR A 44 -3.48 11.18 4.23
CA TYR A 44 -3.65 12.64 4.27
C TYR A 44 -4.01 13.13 5.68
N SER A 45 -5.03 12.54 6.31
CA SER A 45 -5.59 13.01 7.58
C SER A 45 -4.62 12.87 8.75
N ASP A 46 -3.81 11.80 8.76
CA ASP A 46 -2.82 11.51 9.80
C ASP A 46 -1.41 11.34 9.19
N SER A 47 -1.00 12.34 8.40
CA SER A 47 0.29 12.32 7.70
C SER A 47 1.50 12.35 8.65
N SER A 48 1.30 12.67 9.93
CA SER A 48 2.35 12.61 10.96
C SER A 48 2.60 11.19 11.43
N PHE A 49 1.59 10.32 11.43
CA PHE A 49 1.71 8.89 11.69
C PHE A 49 2.15 8.11 10.45
N TRP A 50 1.50 8.32 9.30
CA TRP A 50 1.72 7.55 8.08
C TRP A 50 2.95 8.02 7.30
N LYS A 51 4.13 7.54 7.74
CA LYS A 51 5.42 7.81 7.09
C LYS A 51 5.81 6.66 6.16
N PRO A 52 6.87 6.82 5.33
CA PRO A 52 7.30 5.77 4.41
C PRO A 52 7.49 4.38 5.06
N PRO A 53 8.03 4.22 6.28
CA PRO A 53 8.15 2.90 6.90
C PRO A 53 6.82 2.18 7.18
N GLN A 54 5.74 2.92 7.45
CA GLN A 54 4.41 2.36 7.70
C GLN A 54 3.68 2.04 6.38
N MET A 55 4.04 2.71 5.30
CA MET A 55 3.42 2.55 3.97
C MET A 55 4.15 1.54 3.07
N LYS A 56 5.48 1.48 3.14
CA LYS A 56 6.32 0.55 2.37
C LYS A 56 7.35 -0.18 3.23
N THR A 57 7.62 -1.41 2.85
CA THR A 57 8.73 -2.22 3.34
C THR A 57 10.06 -1.57 2.93
N PRO A 58 11.04 -1.48 3.84
CA PRO A 58 12.39 -1.07 3.49
C PRO A 58 12.96 -1.99 2.40
N SER A 59 13.41 -1.41 1.29
CA SER A 59 14.07 -2.14 0.21
C SER A 59 15.45 -2.61 0.68
N SER A 60 15.52 -3.74 1.37
CA SER A 60 16.78 -4.44 1.65
C SER A 60 16.53 -5.94 1.82
N THR A 61 16.20 -6.61 0.73
CA THR A 61 16.42 -8.06 0.61
C THR A 61 17.32 -8.29 -0.59
N SER A 62 18.63 -8.27 -0.35
CA SER A 62 19.59 -8.77 -1.32
C SER A 62 19.50 -10.30 -1.31
N LEU A 63 18.95 -10.90 -2.36
CA LEU A 63 19.05 -12.34 -2.60
C LEU A 63 20.53 -12.65 -2.90
N VAL A 64 21.25 -13.25 -1.95
CA VAL A 64 22.59 -13.80 -2.24
C VAL A 64 22.41 -15.22 -2.76
N PHE A 65 22.61 -15.42 -4.08
CA PHE A 65 22.69 -16.75 -4.67
C PHE A 65 24.05 -17.38 -4.34
N ILE A 66 24.07 -18.44 -3.53
CA ILE A 66 25.25 -19.30 -3.39
C ILE A 66 25.03 -20.55 -4.24
N HIS A 67 25.86 -20.75 -5.25
CA HIS A 67 25.93 -21.98 -6.04
C HIS A 67 26.39 -23.16 -5.14
N GLN A 68 25.62 -24.26 -5.05
CA GLN A 68 26.00 -25.44 -4.27
C GLN A 68 26.13 -26.71 -5.13
N ASN A 69 27.14 -27.51 -4.78
CA ASN A 69 27.51 -28.80 -5.37
C ASN A 69 26.73 -29.97 -4.71
N ARG A 70 26.47 -31.03 -5.48
CA ARG A 70 25.40 -32.05 -5.32
C ARG A 70 25.48 -33.04 -4.12
N ARG A 71 25.83 -32.66 -2.89
CA ARG A 71 25.82 -33.64 -1.74
C ARG A 71 25.41 -33.14 -0.35
N ALA A 72 24.86 -31.94 -0.18
CA ALA A 72 24.34 -31.50 1.13
C ALA A 72 22.88 -31.05 1.01
N MET A 73 22.08 -31.33 2.03
CA MET A 73 20.67 -30.96 2.11
C MET A 73 20.49 -29.44 1.84
N ASN A 74 19.50 -29.10 1.02
CA ASN A 74 19.21 -27.72 0.61
C ASN A 74 18.80 -26.88 1.84
N VAL A 75 19.72 -26.07 2.37
CA VAL A 75 19.43 -25.07 3.41
C VAL A 75 19.71 -23.69 2.83
N LEU A 76 18.65 -22.93 2.55
CA LEU A 76 18.72 -21.55 2.05
C LEU A 76 18.88 -20.60 3.23
N PHE A 77 20.08 -20.11 3.52
CA PHE A 77 20.26 -19.12 4.58
C PHE A 77 19.83 -17.73 4.07
N LEU A 78 18.73 -17.18 4.60
CA LEU A 78 18.39 -15.77 4.46
C LEU A 78 19.02 -15.01 5.62
N CYS A 79 19.83 -13.99 5.32
CA CYS A 79 20.48 -13.13 6.31
C CYS A 79 19.73 -11.79 6.34
N ASP A 80 18.97 -11.52 7.40
CA ASP A 80 18.48 -10.18 7.74
C ASP A 80 19.28 -9.62 8.92
N LYS A 81 19.45 -8.30 8.97
CA LYS A 81 20.31 -7.56 9.90
C LYS A 81 19.87 -7.75 11.36
N GLY A 82 20.29 -8.85 11.99
CA GLY A 82 20.46 -8.89 13.43
C GLY A 82 20.11 -10.18 14.17
N ASN A 83 19.46 -11.18 13.57
CA ASN A 83 19.20 -12.45 14.26
C ASN A 83 19.21 -13.65 13.30
N MET A 84 20.07 -14.64 13.59
CA MET A 84 20.11 -15.92 12.88
C MET A 84 18.95 -16.80 13.37
N MET A 85 18.06 -17.24 12.47
CA MET A 85 17.11 -18.32 12.76
C MET A 85 17.25 -19.48 11.77
N GLN A 86 17.21 -20.69 12.30
CA GLN A 86 17.40 -21.93 11.57
C GLN A 86 16.09 -22.40 10.91
N LEU A 87 16.17 -22.83 9.66
CA LEU A 87 15.02 -23.27 8.86
C LEU A 87 14.51 -24.65 9.32
N GLY A 88 13.44 -24.64 10.13
CA GLY A 88 12.50 -25.75 10.27
C GLY A 88 11.33 -25.60 9.29
N ILE A 89 10.62 -26.70 9.02
CA ILE A 89 9.48 -26.81 8.10
C ILE A 89 8.38 -25.83 8.55
N GLY A 90 8.27 -24.69 7.86
CA GLY A 90 7.34 -23.61 8.19
C GLY A 90 7.97 -22.25 7.93
N VAL A 91 7.92 -21.80 6.68
CA VAL A 91 8.47 -20.49 6.30
C VAL A 91 7.56 -19.39 6.86
N TRP A 92 8.06 -18.62 7.82
CA TRP A 92 7.51 -17.32 8.21
C TRP A 92 8.51 -16.26 7.77
N PHE A 93 8.10 -15.38 6.85
CA PHE A 93 8.86 -14.20 6.50
C PHE A 93 8.79 -13.23 7.68
N VAL A 94 9.90 -13.00 8.38
CA VAL A 94 10.04 -11.95 9.40
C VAL A 94 10.88 -10.86 8.77
N GLY A 95 10.22 -9.96 8.05
CA GLY A 95 10.80 -8.73 7.55
C GLY A 95 9.65 -7.75 7.40
N GLY A 96 9.74 -6.61 8.11
CA GLY A 96 8.72 -5.56 8.21
C GLY A 96 7.93 -5.34 6.93
N VAL A 97 6.81 -6.03 6.78
CA VAL A 97 5.90 -5.75 5.69
C VAL A 97 5.17 -4.45 6.08
N ALA A 98 4.93 -3.55 5.14
CA ALA A 98 4.14 -2.36 5.41
C ALA A 98 2.70 -2.51 4.90
N LEU A 99 1.80 -1.59 5.22
CA LEU A 99 0.37 -1.73 4.91
C LEU A 99 0.11 -2.08 3.43
N LEU A 100 0.72 -1.34 2.50
CA LEU A 100 0.47 -1.49 1.07
C LEU A 100 1.04 -2.78 0.45
N GLN A 101 1.96 -3.43 1.17
CA GLN A 101 2.61 -4.68 0.74
C GLN A 101 2.18 -5.88 1.60
N SER A 102 1.29 -5.67 2.58
CA SER A 102 0.72 -6.72 3.42
C SER A 102 -0.23 -7.66 2.68
N VAL A 103 -0.62 -7.27 1.47
CA VAL A 103 -1.55 -7.97 0.58
C VAL A 103 -0.83 -8.34 -0.71
N PRO A 104 -1.13 -9.51 -1.32
CA PRO A 104 -0.51 -9.88 -2.59
C PRO A 104 -0.66 -8.81 -3.66
N SER A 105 0.35 -8.68 -4.53
CA SER A 105 0.32 -7.72 -5.63
C SER A 105 -0.94 -7.90 -6.50
N GLY A 106 -1.60 -6.79 -6.85
CA GLY A 106 -2.86 -6.79 -7.63
C GLY A 106 -4.12 -7.14 -6.82
N LYS A 107 -4.00 -7.47 -5.54
CA LYS A 107 -5.14 -7.76 -4.65
C LYS A 107 -5.53 -6.60 -3.74
N MET A 108 -4.87 -5.45 -3.90
CA MET A 108 -5.19 -4.20 -3.25
C MET A 108 -5.25 -3.08 -4.30
N ILE A 109 -6.24 -2.20 -4.17
CA ILE A 109 -6.34 -0.95 -4.92
C ILE A 109 -6.57 0.18 -3.91
N VAL A 110 -5.77 1.24 -3.99
CA VAL A 110 -5.91 2.42 -3.12
C VAL A 110 -6.75 3.49 -3.80
N LEU A 111 -7.66 4.11 -3.06
CA LEU A 111 -8.37 5.30 -3.50
C LEU A 111 -7.59 6.54 -3.06
N ASP A 112 -6.98 7.26 -4.01
CA ASP A 112 -6.40 8.58 -3.74
C ASP A 112 -7.51 9.62 -3.70
N LEU A 113 -8.21 9.67 -2.56
CA LEU A 113 -9.51 10.32 -2.39
C LEU A 113 -9.50 11.82 -2.69
N PHE A 114 -8.39 12.52 -2.42
CA PHE A 114 -8.30 13.97 -2.52
C PHE A 114 -7.21 14.39 -3.53
N ALA A 115 -7.14 13.67 -4.65
CA ALA A 115 -6.03 13.79 -5.60
C ALA A 115 -6.06 15.08 -6.43
N ASP A 116 -7.20 15.73 -6.52
CA ASP A 116 -7.40 17.01 -7.18
C ASP A 116 -6.79 18.19 -6.42
N VAL A 117 -6.66 18.08 -5.09
CA VAL A 117 -6.08 19.12 -4.22
C VAL A 117 -4.75 18.69 -3.60
N LYS A 118 -4.69 17.47 -3.02
CA LYS A 118 -3.53 16.93 -2.31
C LYS A 118 -3.22 15.49 -2.77
N PRO A 119 -2.71 15.30 -4.00
CA PRO A 119 -2.40 13.97 -4.53
C PRO A 119 -1.34 13.23 -3.72
N ILE A 120 -1.73 12.11 -3.11
CA ILE A 120 -0.83 11.23 -2.38
C ILE A 120 0.05 10.44 -3.35
N TRP A 121 -0.43 10.15 -4.56
CA TRP A 121 0.35 9.42 -5.57
C TRP A 121 1.69 10.11 -5.90
N LYS A 122 1.78 11.45 -5.79
CA LYS A 122 3.02 12.21 -6.00
C LYS A 122 4.04 12.00 -4.89
N THR A 123 3.61 12.03 -3.63
CA THR A 123 4.50 11.93 -2.45
C THR A 123 4.87 10.48 -2.12
N SER A 124 4.04 9.53 -2.53
CA SER A 124 4.22 8.08 -2.31
C SER A 124 4.86 7.35 -3.49
N PHE A 125 5.32 8.07 -4.52
CA PHE A 125 5.90 7.49 -5.75
C PHE A 125 5.00 6.41 -6.36
N GLN A 126 3.74 6.76 -6.67
CA GLN A 126 2.72 5.83 -7.19
C GLN A 126 2.36 4.72 -6.19
N PHE A 127 2.15 5.09 -4.92
CA PHE A 127 1.82 4.15 -3.84
C PHE A 127 2.80 2.97 -3.78
N TYR A 128 4.09 3.21 -4.03
CA TYR A 128 5.16 2.22 -4.03
C TYR A 128 4.88 0.98 -4.90
N GLY A 129 4.16 1.16 -6.00
CA GLY A 129 3.82 0.08 -6.94
C GLY A 129 2.43 -0.54 -6.71
N THR A 130 1.69 -0.12 -5.68
CA THR A 130 0.31 -0.55 -5.47
C THR A 130 -0.62 0.17 -6.46
N PRO A 131 -1.53 -0.54 -7.15
CA PRO A 131 -2.52 0.09 -8.01
C PRO A 131 -3.39 1.09 -7.24
N TYR A 132 -3.73 2.21 -7.89
CA TYR A 132 -4.63 3.19 -7.29
C TYR A 132 -5.61 3.79 -8.30
N ILE A 133 -6.69 4.33 -7.75
CA ILE A 133 -7.70 5.10 -8.46
C ILE A 133 -7.51 6.56 -8.09
N TRP A 134 -7.34 7.40 -9.10
CA TRP A 134 -7.31 8.85 -8.90
C TRP A 134 -8.73 9.33 -8.66
N CYS A 135 -8.99 10.01 -7.55
CA CYS A 135 -10.32 10.49 -7.23
C CYS A 135 -10.33 12.00 -7.01
N MET A 136 -11.36 12.64 -7.56
CA MET A 136 -11.70 14.03 -7.22
C MET A 136 -12.70 14.03 -6.07
N LEU A 137 -12.44 14.84 -5.05
CA LEU A 137 -13.36 15.05 -3.93
C LEU A 137 -14.07 16.39 -4.09
N HIS A 138 -15.13 16.39 -4.90
CA HIS A 138 -15.83 17.62 -5.30
C HIS A 138 -16.75 18.18 -4.20
N ASN A 139 -17.08 17.41 -3.16
CA ASN A 139 -17.95 17.92 -2.10
C ASN A 139 -17.62 17.31 -0.73
N PHE A 140 -17.32 18.17 0.23
CA PHE A 140 -17.25 17.83 1.65
C PHE A 140 -18.51 18.39 2.30
N GLY A 141 -19.41 17.53 2.80
CA GLY A 141 -20.54 17.94 3.65
C GLY A 141 -21.75 18.56 2.93
N GLY A 142 -22.00 18.22 1.65
CA GLY A 142 -23.26 18.59 0.98
C GLY A 142 -23.35 20.03 0.45
N ASN A 143 -22.23 20.75 0.38
CA ASN A 143 -22.19 22.09 -0.21
C ASN A 143 -22.51 22.05 -1.72
N ILE A 144 -23.27 23.03 -2.20
CA ILE A 144 -23.74 23.13 -3.60
C ILE A 144 -22.82 24.05 -4.42
N GLU A 145 -21.69 24.45 -3.86
CA GLU A 145 -20.74 25.34 -4.50
C GLU A 145 -19.89 24.58 -5.52
N MET A 146 -19.65 25.20 -6.67
CA MET A 146 -18.78 24.69 -7.72
C MET A 146 -17.32 24.97 -7.32
N TYR A 147 -16.83 24.25 -6.31
CA TYR A 147 -15.45 24.35 -5.84
C TYR A 147 -14.61 23.26 -6.50
N GLY A 148 -13.70 23.68 -7.37
CA GLY A 148 -12.78 22.78 -8.05
C GLY A 148 -11.82 23.61 -8.91
N VAL A 149 -10.53 23.33 -8.81
CA VAL A 149 -9.56 23.86 -9.77
C VAL A 149 -9.77 23.07 -11.06
N LEU A 150 -10.60 23.59 -11.96
CA LEU A 150 -10.96 22.97 -13.23
C LEU A 150 -9.74 22.42 -13.99
N ASP A 151 -8.63 23.18 -13.96
CA ASP A 151 -7.37 22.76 -14.56
C ASP A 151 -6.79 21.50 -13.89
N SER A 152 -6.84 21.40 -12.56
CA SER A 152 -6.36 20.23 -11.80
C SER A 152 -7.22 18.99 -12.06
N ILE A 153 -8.53 19.17 -12.22
CA ILE A 153 -9.44 18.06 -12.54
C ILE A 153 -9.23 17.57 -13.98
N ALA A 154 -9.00 18.50 -14.91
CA ALA A 154 -8.78 18.18 -16.32
C ALA A 154 -7.39 17.54 -16.57
N SER A 155 -6.33 18.07 -15.96
CA SER A 155 -4.96 17.59 -16.18
C SER A 155 -4.55 16.49 -15.20
N GLY A 156 -5.07 16.49 -13.98
CA GLY A 156 -4.63 15.61 -12.89
C GLY A 156 -4.62 14.12 -13.24
N PRO A 157 -5.71 13.54 -13.78
CA PRO A 157 -5.73 12.16 -14.23
C PRO A 157 -4.73 11.87 -15.34
N VAL A 158 -4.53 12.82 -16.27
CA VAL A 158 -3.60 12.67 -17.39
C VAL A 158 -2.17 12.62 -16.86
N ASP A 159 -1.81 13.58 -16.00
CA ASP A 159 -0.50 13.68 -15.35
C ASP A 159 -0.19 12.40 -14.55
N ALA A 160 -1.16 11.93 -13.77
CA ALA A 160 -1.05 10.69 -13.03
C ALA A 160 -0.83 9.48 -13.95
N ARG A 161 -1.54 9.40 -15.09
CA ARG A 161 -1.42 8.27 -16.03
C ARG A 161 -0.10 8.22 -16.81
N VAL A 162 0.41 9.38 -17.24
CA VAL A 162 1.61 9.48 -18.09
C VAL A 162 2.91 9.54 -17.28
N SER A 163 2.81 9.77 -15.98
CA SER A 163 3.97 9.77 -15.08
C SER A 163 4.72 8.43 -15.08
N ALA A 164 6.03 8.50 -14.79
CA ALA A 164 6.88 7.33 -14.75
C ALA A 164 6.39 6.31 -13.71
N ASN A 165 6.38 5.03 -14.10
CA ASN A 165 5.92 3.91 -13.27
C ASN A 165 4.50 4.07 -12.73
N SER A 166 3.63 4.81 -13.43
CA SER A 166 2.23 4.99 -13.03
C SER A 166 1.53 3.65 -12.84
N THR A 167 0.95 3.48 -11.65
CA THR A 167 0.06 2.37 -11.28
C THR A 167 -1.40 2.82 -11.24
N MET A 168 -1.70 4.00 -11.83
CA MET A 168 -3.07 4.49 -11.92
C MET A 168 -3.88 3.60 -12.84
N VAL A 169 -4.96 3.02 -12.32
CA VAL A 169 -5.81 2.09 -13.08
C VAL A 169 -7.12 2.72 -13.51
N LEU A 170 -7.65 3.68 -12.74
CA LEU A 170 -8.98 4.27 -12.95
C LEU A 170 -9.05 5.71 -12.44
N VAL A 171 -10.13 6.39 -12.83
CA VAL A 171 -10.54 7.72 -12.34
C VAL A 171 -11.88 7.57 -11.64
N CYS A 172 -12.08 8.27 -10.52
CA CYS A 172 -13.36 8.29 -9.80
C CYS A 172 -13.80 9.71 -9.43
N ALA A 173 -15.11 9.88 -9.31
CA ALA A 173 -15.74 11.06 -8.75
C ALA A 173 -16.33 10.66 -7.39
N TRP A 174 -15.83 11.23 -6.30
CA TRP A 174 -16.39 10.98 -4.98
C TRP A 174 -17.20 12.18 -4.51
N LYS A 175 -18.42 11.90 -4.06
CA LYS A 175 -19.28 12.88 -3.37
C LYS A 175 -19.42 12.42 -1.92
N GLY A 176 -18.83 13.19 -1.01
CA GLY A 176 -18.98 13.01 0.44
C GLY A 176 -20.33 13.50 0.94
#